data_AF-A0A832IRC8-F1
#
_entry.id   AF-A0A832IRC8-F1
#
_cell.length_a   1.000
_cell.length_b   1.000
_cell.length_c   1.000
_cell.angle_alpha   90.00
_cell.angle_beta   90.00
_cell.angle_gamma   90.00
#
_symmetry.space_group_name_H-M   'P 1'
#
loop_
_entity.id
_entity.type
_entity.pdbx_description
1 polymer ?
#
loop_
_entity_poly.entity_id
_entity_poly.type
_entity_poly.pdbx_seq_one_letter_code
_entity_poly.pdbx_strand_id
1 'polypeptide(L)'
;MQNSFLNFLFLLVDKHRNKHIAVFLISALLVALLASFFFLAASIRHDALLSLEEQPDFTIQKMEAGRSVDIETDRILKYADIKGVSYVAPRVFGRYFTQDRKHYFTIVGVDFFDEQQVRWIAKLFAQIDIKAFLAKKQMIVGSGVKTFLKEHYYDDFYNFTTPEGKTEKVAIYDT
;
A
#
# COMPACT_ATOMS: atom_id res chain seq x y z
N MET A 1 54.32 -36.12 5.25
CA MET A 1 54.42 -35.41 3.94
C MET A 1 53.32 -34.37 3.73
N GLN A 2 52.10 -34.55 4.26
CA GLN A 2 50.97 -33.64 4.01
C GLN A 2 51.13 -32.22 4.60
N ASN A 3 51.72 -32.10 5.81
CA ASN A 3 51.95 -30.79 6.45
C ASN A 3 53.01 -29.92 5.76
N SER A 4 54.05 -30.53 5.19
CA SER A 4 55.13 -29.80 4.51
C SER A 4 54.67 -29.19 3.20
N PHE A 5 53.81 -29.90 2.46
CA PHE A 5 53.20 -29.40 1.23
C PHE A 5 52.26 -28.22 1.49
N LEU A 6 51.38 -28.34 2.50
CA LEU A 6 50.48 -27.24 2.89
C LEU A 6 51.27 -26.01 3.35
N ASN A 7 52.33 -26.20 4.15
CA ASN A 7 53.16 -25.09 4.60
C ASN A 7 53.86 -24.36 3.44
N PHE A 8 54.35 -25.12 2.46
CA PHE A 8 54.92 -24.55 1.23
C PHE A 8 53.86 -23.79 0.42
N LEU A 9 52.63 -24.29 0.37
CA LEU A 9 51.51 -23.66 -0.33
C LEU A 9 51.09 -22.34 0.34
N PHE A 10 51.02 -22.30 1.68
CA PHE A 10 50.76 -21.05 2.42
C PHE A 10 51.86 -20.02 2.23
N LEU A 11 53.14 -20.43 2.25
CA LEU A 11 54.27 -19.54 1.97
C LEU A 11 54.20 -18.94 0.55
N LEU A 12 53.76 -19.73 -0.44
CA LEU A 12 53.55 -19.27 -1.81
C LEU A 12 52.40 -18.25 -1.92
N VAL A 13 51.28 -18.50 -1.22
CA VAL A 13 50.13 -17.60 -1.18
C VAL A 13 50.50 -16.28 -0.51
N ASP A 14 51.25 -16.29 0.59
CA ASP A 14 51.68 -15.07 1.28
C ASP A 14 52.70 -14.28 0.45
N LYS A 15 53.64 -14.96 -0.23
CA LYS A 15 54.60 -14.33 -1.14
C LYS A 15 53.91 -13.56 -2.28
N HIS A 16 52.77 -14.04 -2.78
CA HIS A 16 52.00 -13.41 -3.85
C HIS A 16 50.65 -12.85 -3.39
N ARG A 17 50.54 -12.46 -2.10
CA ARG A 17 49.28 -12.08 -1.44
C ARG A 17 48.47 -11.03 -2.19
N ASN A 18 49.11 -9.99 -2.72
CA ASN A 18 48.41 -8.91 -3.41
C ASN A 18 47.67 -9.38 -4.67
N LYS A 19 48.27 -10.29 -5.45
CA LYS A 19 47.63 -10.85 -6.65
C LYS A 19 46.43 -11.71 -6.27
N HIS A 20 46.56 -12.54 -5.23
CA HIS A 20 45.48 -13.38 -4.75
C HIS A 20 44.32 -12.57 -4.14
N ILE A 21 44.61 -11.52 -3.36
CA ILE A 21 43.58 -10.61 -2.84
C ILE A 21 42.85 -9.89 -3.97
N ALA A 22 43.57 -9.40 -4.99
CA ALA A 22 42.94 -8.72 -6.13
C ALA A 22 41.98 -9.64 -6.89
N VAL A 23 42.41 -10.88 -7.19
CA VAL A 23 41.54 -11.88 -7.84
C VAL A 23 40.34 -12.22 -6.94
N PHE A 24 40.57 -12.44 -5.65
CA PHE A 24 39.50 -12.70 -4.69
C PHE A 24 38.48 -11.57 -4.65
N LEU A 25 38.91 -10.30 -4.59
CA LEU A 25 38.02 -9.14 -4.55
C LEU A 25 37.21 -9.00 -5.83
N ILE A 26 37.83 -9.17 -7.01
CA ILE A 26 37.12 -9.10 -8.29
C ILE A 26 36.08 -10.23 -8.39
N SER A 27 36.45 -11.45 -8.02
CA SER A 27 35.52 -12.58 -8.00
C SER A 27 34.39 -12.38 -6.99
N ALA A 28 34.70 -11.91 -5.78
CA ALA A 28 33.70 -11.62 -4.75
C ALA A 28 32.75 -10.52 -5.20
N LEU A 29 33.25 -9.46 -5.84
CA LEU A 29 32.44 -8.38 -6.39
C LEU A 29 31.50 -8.88 -7.49
N LEU A 30 31.99 -9.72 -8.41
CA LEU A 30 31.16 -10.32 -9.46
C LEU A 30 30.04 -11.18 -8.88
N VAL A 31 30.35 -12.03 -7.90
CA VAL A 31 29.36 -12.86 -7.21
C VAL A 31 28.36 -12.00 -6.45
N ALA A 32 28.83 -10.95 -5.74
CA ALA A 32 27.96 -10.04 -4.99
C ALA A 32 27.02 -9.25 -5.92
N LEU A 33 27.49 -8.81 -7.08
CA LEU A 33 26.65 -8.13 -8.08
C LEU A 33 25.57 -9.06 -8.62
N LEU A 34 25.93 -10.29 -8.96
CA LEU A 34 24.98 -11.29 -9.44
C LEU A 34 23.94 -11.63 -8.36
N ALA A 35 24.39 -11.84 -7.12
CA ALA A 35 23.51 -12.09 -5.99
C ALA A 35 22.55 -10.91 -5.76
N SER A 36 23.05 -9.68 -5.76
CA SER A 36 22.25 -8.47 -5.60
C SER A 36 21.14 -8.38 -6.66
N PHE A 37 21.47 -8.65 -7.94
CA PHE A 37 20.47 -8.69 -9.00
C PHE A 37 19.38 -9.73 -8.74
N PHE A 38 19.75 -10.94 -8.34
CA PHE A 38 18.77 -11.98 -8.01
C PHE A 38 17.91 -11.61 -6.80
N PHE A 39 18.50 -11.05 -5.75
CA PHE A 39 17.76 -10.58 -4.58
C PHE A 39 16.77 -9.47 -4.93
N LEU A 40 17.18 -8.49 -5.73
CA LEU A 40 16.29 -7.42 -6.19
C LEU A 40 15.14 -7.96 -7.02
N ALA A 41 15.42 -8.86 -7.98
CA ALA A 41 14.38 -9.47 -8.81
C ALA A 41 13.40 -10.29 -7.96
N ALA A 42 13.90 -11.05 -6.99
CA ALA A 42 13.08 -11.82 -6.07
C ALA A 42 12.21 -10.93 -5.18
N SER A 43 12.76 -9.83 -4.65
CA SER A 43 12.02 -8.87 -3.82
C SER A 43 10.88 -8.22 -4.59
N ILE A 44 11.15 -7.68 -5.79
CA ILE A 44 10.12 -7.04 -6.61
C ILE A 44 9.01 -8.03 -6.96
N ARG A 45 9.37 -9.27 -7.32
CA ARG A 45 8.38 -10.31 -7.62
C ARG A 45 7.55 -10.65 -6.39
N HIS A 46 8.19 -10.78 -5.23
CA HIS A 46 7.50 -11.07 -3.99
C HIS A 46 6.51 -9.96 -3.62
N ASP A 47 6.95 -8.70 -3.68
CA ASP A 47 6.12 -7.53 -3.37
C ASP A 47 4.96 -7.39 -4.36
N ALA A 48 5.18 -7.67 -5.65
CA ALA A 48 4.14 -7.65 -6.67
C ALA A 48 3.07 -8.73 -6.43
N LEU A 49 3.49 -9.95 -6.05
CA LEU A 49 2.57 -11.05 -5.75
C LEU A 49 1.79 -10.78 -4.46
N LEU A 50 2.44 -10.30 -3.41
CA LEU A 50 1.78 -9.88 -2.18
C LEU A 50 0.75 -8.77 -2.44
N SER A 51 1.12 -7.78 -3.26
CA SER A 51 0.20 -6.67 -3.62
C SER A 51 -0.98 -7.14 -4.45
N LEU A 52 -0.84 -8.24 -5.20
CA LEU A 52 -1.92 -8.83 -5.99
C LEU A 52 -2.87 -9.65 -5.10
N GLU A 53 -2.36 -10.38 -4.12
CA GLU A 53 -3.16 -11.17 -3.17
C GLU A 53 -4.09 -10.30 -2.30
N GLU A 54 -3.68 -9.07 -1.99
CA GLU A 54 -4.48 -8.12 -1.19
C GLU A 54 -5.46 -7.28 -2.02
N GLN A 55 -5.43 -7.40 -3.35
CA GLN A 55 -6.31 -6.64 -4.25
C GLN A 55 -7.56 -7.44 -4.66
N PRO A 56 -8.67 -6.76 -5.00
CA PRO A 56 -9.83 -7.43 -5.56
C PRO A 56 -9.50 -8.03 -6.94
N ASP A 57 -9.97 -9.25 -7.19
CA ASP A 57 -9.81 -9.93 -8.50
C ASP A 57 -10.37 -9.09 -9.65
N PHE A 58 -11.54 -8.47 -9.42
CA PHE A 58 -12.22 -7.62 -10.39
C PHE A 58 -12.77 -6.37 -9.72
N THR A 59 -12.72 -5.25 -10.45
CA THR A 59 -13.40 -4.01 -10.06
C THR A 59 -14.37 -3.61 -11.16
N ILE A 60 -15.58 -3.25 -10.77
CA ILE A 60 -16.63 -2.81 -11.70
C ILE A 60 -16.80 -1.30 -11.51
N GLN A 61 -16.64 -0.55 -12.60
CA GLN A 61 -16.88 0.89 -12.61
C GLN A 61 -17.79 1.24 -13.79
N LYS A 62 -18.76 2.12 -13.56
CA LYS A 62 -19.61 2.68 -14.60
C LYS A 62 -19.00 4.00 -15.08
N MET A 63 -18.97 4.21 -16.39
CA MET A 63 -18.48 5.44 -17.00
C MET A 63 -19.53 6.04 -17.94
N GLU A 64 -19.73 7.35 -17.84
CA GLU A 64 -20.57 8.13 -18.75
C GLU A 64 -19.77 9.34 -19.25
N ALA A 65 -19.73 9.54 -20.57
CA ALA A 65 -18.97 10.63 -21.22
C ALA A 65 -17.51 10.75 -20.71
N GLY A 66 -16.84 9.62 -20.45
CA GLY A 66 -15.46 9.58 -19.98
C GLY A 66 -15.26 9.88 -18.48
N ARG A 67 -16.34 10.01 -17.70
CA ARG A 67 -16.30 10.22 -16.25
C ARG A 67 -16.84 9.00 -15.52
N SER A 68 -16.19 8.62 -14.43
CA SER A 68 -16.70 7.61 -13.51
C SER A 68 -17.99 8.13 -12.86
N VAL A 69 -19.04 7.32 -12.91
CA VAL A 69 -20.34 7.62 -12.29
C VAL A 69 -20.71 6.52 -11.31
N ASP A 70 -21.52 6.89 -10.32
CA ASP A 70 -21.93 5.96 -9.28
C ASP A 70 -22.81 4.84 -9.84
N ILE A 71 -22.70 3.68 -9.20
CA ILE A 71 -23.50 2.49 -9.49
C ILE A 71 -24.53 2.34 -8.38
N GLU A 72 -25.80 2.17 -8.76
CA GLU A 72 -26.87 1.89 -7.81
C GLU A 72 -26.61 0.57 -7.04
N THR A 73 -26.82 0.60 -5.72
CA THR A 73 -26.47 -0.49 -4.81
C THR A 73 -27.31 -1.76 -5.04
N ASP A 74 -28.51 -1.64 -5.60
CA ASP A 74 -29.39 -2.77 -5.95
C ASP A 74 -28.76 -3.72 -6.98
N ARG A 75 -27.83 -3.23 -7.80
CA ARG A 75 -27.14 -4.04 -8.83
C ARG A 75 -26.19 -5.08 -8.24
N ILE A 76 -25.82 -4.96 -6.97
CA ILE A 76 -24.97 -5.94 -6.27
C ILE A 76 -25.58 -7.34 -6.35
N LEU A 77 -26.90 -7.47 -6.17
CA LEU A 77 -27.60 -8.76 -6.27
C LEU A 77 -27.46 -9.40 -7.66
N LYS A 78 -27.49 -8.58 -8.72
CA LYS A 78 -27.30 -9.04 -10.11
C LYS A 78 -25.87 -9.51 -10.36
N TYR A 79 -24.88 -8.85 -9.75
CA TYR A 79 -23.49 -9.26 -9.87
C TYR A 79 -23.18 -10.52 -9.08
N ALA A 80 -23.79 -10.69 -7.90
CA ALA A 80 -23.64 -11.88 -7.07
C ALA A 80 -24.26 -13.14 -7.71
N ASP A 81 -25.26 -13.00 -8.57
CA ASP A 81 -25.90 -14.12 -9.29
C ASP A 81 -25.05 -14.64 -10.48
N ILE A 82 -23.99 -13.93 -10.86
CA ILE A 82 -23.11 -14.37 -11.96
C ILE A 82 -22.35 -15.64 -11.53
N LYS A 83 -22.46 -16.70 -12.33
CA LYS A 83 -21.75 -17.97 -12.07
C LYS A 83 -20.25 -17.74 -11.96
N GLY A 84 -19.66 -18.23 -10.87
CA GLY A 84 -18.23 -18.08 -10.57
C GLY A 84 -17.90 -16.88 -9.68
N VAL A 85 -18.86 -15.99 -9.41
CA VAL A 85 -18.70 -14.94 -8.41
C VAL A 85 -18.96 -15.52 -7.02
N SER A 86 -17.96 -15.45 -6.15
CA SER A 86 -18.07 -15.91 -4.76
C SER A 86 -18.55 -14.81 -3.81
N TYR A 87 -18.18 -13.57 -4.09
CA TYR A 87 -18.45 -12.43 -3.22
C TYR A 87 -18.47 -11.12 -4.02
N VAL A 88 -19.34 -10.19 -3.62
CA VAL A 88 -19.43 -8.83 -4.19
C VAL A 88 -19.59 -7.85 -3.04
N ALA A 89 -18.73 -6.83 -3.00
CA ALA A 89 -18.81 -5.75 -2.03
C ALA A 89 -18.98 -4.38 -2.71
N PRO A 90 -19.79 -3.48 -2.14
CA PRO A 90 -19.77 -2.08 -2.52
C PRO A 90 -18.47 -1.43 -2.09
N ARG A 91 -17.94 -0.54 -2.92
CA ARG A 91 -16.75 0.25 -2.61
C ARG A 91 -16.98 1.70 -2.98
N VAL A 92 -16.63 2.60 -2.07
CA VAL A 92 -16.54 4.03 -2.35
C VAL A 92 -15.07 4.39 -2.53
N PHE A 93 -14.71 4.89 -3.71
CA PHE A 93 -13.36 5.31 -4.03
C PHE A 93 -13.40 6.50 -4.99
N GLY A 94 -12.80 7.62 -4.62
CA GLY A 94 -12.85 8.81 -5.46
C GLY A 94 -11.86 9.89 -5.07
N ARG A 95 -11.71 10.87 -5.96
CA ARG A 95 -10.89 12.06 -5.72
C ARG A 95 -11.81 13.24 -5.43
N TYR A 96 -11.67 13.82 -4.24
CA TYR A 96 -12.35 15.03 -3.84
C TYR A 96 -11.45 16.23 -4.07
N PHE A 97 -11.93 17.22 -4.81
CA PHE A 97 -11.21 18.46 -5.06
C PHE A 97 -11.47 19.48 -3.95
N THR A 98 -10.41 19.90 -3.29
CA THR A 98 -10.46 20.93 -2.27
C THR A 98 -10.38 22.31 -2.91
N GLN A 99 -11.50 23.03 -2.94
CA GLN A 99 -11.59 24.37 -3.54
C GLN A 99 -10.59 25.37 -2.92
N ASP A 100 -10.40 25.31 -1.61
CA ASP A 100 -9.56 26.25 -0.86
C ASP A 100 -8.12 26.30 -1.38
N ARG A 101 -7.57 25.17 -1.83
CA ARG A 101 -6.13 25.01 -2.09
C ARG A 101 -5.77 24.22 -3.35
N LYS A 102 -6.76 23.86 -4.17
CA LYS A 102 -6.57 23.16 -5.45
C LYS A 102 -5.84 21.81 -5.33
N HIS A 103 -5.94 21.16 -4.18
CA HIS A 103 -5.43 19.80 -3.95
C HIS A 103 -6.56 18.77 -4.09
N TYR A 104 -6.16 17.52 -4.32
CA TYR A 104 -7.10 16.40 -4.36
C TYR A 104 -6.86 15.49 -3.17
N PHE A 105 -7.92 15.21 -2.43
CA PHE A 105 -7.93 14.13 -1.45
C PHE A 105 -8.47 12.87 -2.11
N THR A 106 -7.85 11.73 -1.81
CA THR A 106 -8.44 10.43 -2.15
C THR A 106 -9.32 10.01 -1.01
N ILE A 107 -10.61 9.86 -1.28
CA ILE A 107 -11.60 9.38 -0.32
C ILE A 107 -11.80 7.90 -0.57
N VAL A 108 -11.69 7.11 0.50
CA VAL A 108 -11.98 5.68 0.52
C VAL A 108 -13.06 5.47 1.57
N GLY A 109 -14.21 4.94 1.16
CA GLY A 109 -15.23 4.49 2.10
C GLY A 109 -14.85 3.11 2.63
N VAL A 110 -14.96 2.95 3.94
CA VAL A 110 -14.65 1.71 4.64
C VAL A 110 -15.94 1.19 5.26
N ASP A 111 -16.31 -0.04 4.93
CA ASP A 111 -17.31 -0.79 5.68
C ASP A 111 -16.61 -1.65 6.74
N PHE A 112 -16.84 -1.35 8.01
CA PHE A 112 -16.22 -2.06 9.14
C PHE A 112 -16.78 -3.47 9.34
N PHE A 113 -17.88 -3.81 8.67
CA PHE A 113 -18.55 -5.11 8.80
C PHE A 113 -18.25 -6.05 7.62
N ASP A 114 -17.48 -5.61 6.62
CA ASP A 114 -17.07 -6.41 5.47
C ASP A 114 -15.73 -7.13 5.73
N GLU A 115 -15.78 -8.42 6.06
CA GLU A 115 -14.61 -9.23 6.39
C GLU A 115 -13.53 -9.30 5.28
N GLN A 116 -13.87 -9.08 4.01
CA GLN A 116 -12.89 -9.07 2.92
C GLN A 116 -12.16 -7.73 2.84
N GLN A 117 -12.88 -6.60 2.95
CA GLN A 117 -12.24 -5.28 2.99
C GLN A 117 -11.40 -5.08 4.26
N VAL A 118 -11.80 -5.72 5.35
CA VAL A 118 -11.21 -5.55 6.67
C VAL A 118 -9.81 -6.16 6.78
N ARG A 119 -9.33 -7.06 5.90
CA ARG A 119 -8.04 -7.75 6.15
C ARG A 119 -6.83 -6.83 6.26
N TRP A 120 -6.69 -5.86 5.36
CA TRP A 120 -5.56 -4.91 5.38
C TRP A 120 -5.75 -3.79 6.42
N ILE A 121 -7.01 -3.39 6.69
CA ILE A 121 -7.34 -2.35 7.67
C ILE A 121 -7.50 -2.91 9.09
N ALA A 122 -7.62 -4.23 9.27
CA ALA A 122 -7.82 -4.89 10.57
C ALA A 122 -6.71 -4.54 11.56
N LYS A 123 -5.49 -4.37 11.07
CA LYS A 123 -4.35 -3.91 11.86
C LYS A 123 -4.53 -2.48 12.38
N LEU A 124 -5.16 -1.60 11.59
CA LEU A 124 -5.56 -0.26 12.02
C LEU A 124 -6.77 -0.32 12.97
N PHE A 125 -7.74 -1.21 12.73
CA PHE A 125 -8.93 -1.35 13.59
C PHE A 125 -8.63 -1.86 14.99
N ALA A 126 -7.56 -2.64 15.19
CA ALA A 126 -7.16 -3.08 16.52
C ALA A 126 -6.90 -1.92 17.50
N GLN A 127 -6.62 -0.71 16.98
CA GLN A 127 -6.35 0.49 17.77
C GLN A 127 -7.55 1.47 17.78
N ILE A 128 -8.62 1.20 17.03
CA ILE A 128 -9.75 2.11 16.83
C ILE A 128 -10.98 1.57 17.55
N ASP A 129 -11.62 2.39 18.38
CA ASP A 129 -12.95 2.08 18.90
C ASP A 129 -13.99 2.33 17.80
N ILE A 130 -14.38 1.26 17.11
CA ILE A 130 -15.36 1.29 16.00
C ILE A 130 -16.69 1.90 16.46
N LYS A 131 -17.14 1.63 17.70
CA LYS A 131 -18.41 2.18 18.19
C LYS A 131 -18.33 3.69 18.37
N ALA A 132 -17.21 4.17 18.92
CA ALA A 132 -16.96 5.60 19.04
C ALA A 132 -16.80 6.27 17.67
N PHE A 133 -16.17 5.59 16.70
CA PHE A 133 -15.99 6.09 15.34
C PHE A 133 -17.33 6.28 14.62
N LEU A 134 -18.19 5.26 14.67
CA LEU A 134 -19.50 5.26 13.99
C LEU A 134 -20.55 6.15 14.66
N ALA A 135 -20.32 6.62 15.90
CA ALA A 135 -21.27 7.45 16.64
C ALA A 135 -21.47 8.86 16.04
N LYS A 136 -20.51 9.36 15.26
CA LYS A 136 -20.59 10.68 14.58
C LYS A 136 -19.92 10.59 13.20
N LYS A 137 -20.09 11.61 12.36
CA LYS A 137 -19.39 11.69 11.07
C LYS A 137 -17.91 11.92 11.30
N GLN A 138 -17.09 10.91 11.02
CA GLN A 138 -15.64 10.94 11.25
C GLN A 138 -14.86 10.44 10.05
N MET A 139 -13.60 10.84 9.97
CA MET A 139 -12.65 10.35 8.98
C MET A 139 -11.32 10.03 9.65
N ILE A 140 -10.65 9.02 9.11
CA ILE A 140 -9.26 8.71 9.42
C ILE A 140 -8.41 9.33 8.33
N VAL A 141 -7.38 10.08 8.73
CA VAL A 141 -6.47 10.76 7.79
C VAL A 141 -5.06 10.23 7.95
N GLY A 142 -4.35 10.08 6.83
CA GLY A 142 -2.91 9.80 6.87
C GLY A 142 -2.13 10.97 7.45
N SER A 143 -0.92 10.71 7.95
CA SER A 143 -0.05 11.73 8.58
C SER A 143 0.18 12.95 7.68
N GLY A 144 0.43 12.75 6.39
CA GLY A 144 0.61 13.86 5.44
C GLY A 144 -0.65 14.72 5.26
N VAL A 145 -1.84 14.10 5.25
CA VAL A 145 -3.11 14.83 5.18
C VAL A 145 -3.38 15.55 6.50
N LYS A 146 -3.07 14.93 7.65
CA LYS A 146 -3.19 15.56 8.98
C LYS A 146 -2.33 16.82 9.08
N THR A 147 -1.06 16.74 8.67
CA THR A 147 -0.15 17.90 8.64
C THR A 147 -0.70 18.98 7.71
N PHE A 148 -1.13 18.60 6.51
CA PHE A 148 -1.73 19.53 5.55
C PHE A 148 -2.95 20.24 6.14
N LEU A 149 -3.89 19.51 6.76
CA LEU A 149 -5.09 20.10 7.36
C LEU A 149 -4.74 21.06 8.50
N LYS A 150 -3.79 20.68 9.37
CA LYS A 150 -3.32 21.51 10.48
C LYS A 150 -2.71 22.83 10.01
N GLU A 151 -1.86 22.80 8.99
CA GLU A 151 -1.28 24.02 8.38
C GLU A 151 -2.34 24.98 7.80
N HIS A 152 -3.53 24.46 7.54
CA HIS A 152 -4.65 25.19 6.95
C HIS A 152 -5.80 25.46 7.94
N TYR A 153 -5.52 25.41 9.25
CA TYR A 153 -6.47 25.72 10.33
C TYR A 153 -7.64 24.73 10.45
N TYR A 154 -7.44 23.48 9.98
CA TYR A 154 -8.36 22.37 10.15
C TYR A 154 -7.78 21.37 11.17
N ASP A 155 -7.83 21.74 12.46
CA ASP A 155 -7.25 20.93 13.55
C ASP A 155 -8.07 19.66 13.85
N ASP A 156 -9.39 19.81 14.02
CA ASP A 156 -10.27 18.73 14.50
C ASP A 156 -11.29 18.25 13.46
N PHE A 157 -11.47 18.98 12.36
CA PHE A 157 -12.50 18.69 11.38
C PHE A 157 -12.16 19.27 10.01
N TYR A 158 -12.83 18.77 8.98
CA TYR A 158 -12.82 19.35 7.65
C TYR A 158 -14.24 19.49 7.10
N ASN A 159 -14.45 20.52 6.29
CA ASN A 159 -15.73 20.84 5.68
C ASN A 159 -15.73 20.35 4.21
N PHE A 160 -16.49 19.29 3.94
CA PHE A 160 -16.69 18.80 2.57
C PHE A 160 -17.87 19.51 1.91
N THR A 161 -17.70 19.93 0.66
CA THR A 161 -18.77 20.49 -0.17
C THR A 161 -19.33 19.37 -1.04
N THR A 162 -20.61 19.05 -0.87
CA THR A 162 -21.28 18.04 -1.70
C THR A 162 -21.50 18.57 -3.12
N PRO A 163 -21.78 17.69 -4.11
CA PRO A 163 -22.16 18.13 -5.45
C PRO A 163 -23.38 19.06 -5.48
N GLU A 164 -24.23 19.00 -4.46
CA GLU A 164 -25.41 19.87 -4.27
C GLU A 164 -25.06 21.25 -3.69
N GLY A 165 -23.78 21.49 -3.36
CA GLY A 165 -23.31 22.74 -2.74
C GLY A 165 -23.53 22.81 -1.23
N LYS A 166 -23.93 21.71 -0.58
CA LYS A 166 -24.09 21.67 0.88
C LYS A 166 -22.74 21.40 1.54
N THR A 167 -22.49 22.01 2.69
CA THR A 167 -21.29 21.76 3.47
C THR A 167 -21.56 20.72 4.55
N GLU A 168 -20.74 19.68 4.57
CA GLU A 168 -20.76 18.58 5.53
C GLU A 168 -19.51 18.63 6.40
N LYS A 169 -19.70 18.85 7.69
CA LYS A 169 -18.62 18.88 8.69
C LYS A 169 -18.28 17.45 9.12
N VAL A 170 -17.05 17.02 8.87
CA VAL A 170 -16.55 15.69 9.23
C VAL A 170 -15.38 15.83 10.20
N ALA A 171 -15.48 15.18 11.36
CA ALA A 171 -14.44 15.23 12.38
C ALA A 171 -13.24 14.35 11.99
N ILE A 172 -12.03 14.79 12.35
CA ILE A 172 -10.82 13.99 12.25
C ILE A 172 -10.79 13.05 13.46
N TYR A 173 -10.68 11.75 13.23
CA TYR A 173 -10.44 10.79 14.30
C TYR A 173 -8.95 10.78 14.62
N ASP A 174 -8.62 11.05 15.88
CA ASP A 174 -7.27 10.90 16.39
C ASP A 174 -6.98 9.42 16.65
N THR A 175 -6.21 8.82 15.75
CA THR A 175 -5.58 7.50 15.91
C THR A 175 -4.33 7.59 16.78
#